data_AF-A0A3N0G6L8-F1
#
_entry.id   AF-A0A3N0G6L8-F1
#
_cell.length_a   1.000
_cell.length_b   1.000
_cell.length_c   1.000
_cell.angle_alpha   90.00
_cell.angle_beta   90.00
_cell.angle_gamma   90.00
#
_symmetry.space_group_name_H-M   'P 1'
#
loop_
_entity.id
_entity.type
_entity.pdbx_description
1 polymer ?
#
loop_
_entity_poly.entity_id
_entity_poly.type
_entity_poly.pdbx_seq_one_letter_code
_entity_poly.pdbx_strand_id
1 'polypeptide(L)'
;MTETELIDFDLIRRRGERWQYRYAVGANFCFARNKDMAIAMGLAAYKKALPGELLTREQRFERANQDEISASSMRWGHLPMSDLMEMLEKMGGDISSLHHASLREFNENGGRRTASAVSRQGARETGEMRMKLERYIEWRCNDD
;
A
#
# COMPACT_ATOMS: atom_id res chain seq x y z
N MET A 1 -20.48 -18.19 -9.49
CA MET A 1 -19.46 -18.25 -8.42
C MET A 1 -18.40 -19.27 -8.76
N THR A 2 -17.35 -18.78 -9.42
CA THR A 2 -16.16 -19.54 -9.83
C THR A 2 -15.00 -19.24 -8.89
N GLU A 3 -13.93 -20.03 -8.98
CA GLU A 3 -12.67 -19.75 -8.27
C GLU A 3 -12.12 -18.36 -8.60
N THR A 4 -12.14 -17.98 -9.88
CA THR A 4 -11.64 -16.68 -10.34
C THR A 4 -12.42 -15.53 -9.71
N GLU A 5 -13.75 -15.65 -9.62
CA GLU A 5 -14.60 -14.65 -8.96
C GLU A 5 -14.28 -14.55 -7.45
N LEU A 6 -14.06 -15.67 -6.76
CA LEU A 6 -13.67 -15.66 -5.36
C LEU A 6 -12.28 -15.03 -5.12
N ILE A 7 -11.35 -15.22 -6.05
CA ILE A 7 -10.04 -14.54 -6.02
C ILE A 7 -10.23 -13.04 -6.26
N ASP A 8 -11.06 -12.67 -7.24
CA ASP A 8 -11.32 -11.27 -7.55
C ASP A 8 -11.97 -10.53 -6.38
N PHE A 9 -12.89 -11.18 -5.65
CA PHE A 9 -13.45 -10.67 -4.39
C PHE A 9 -12.52 -10.77 -3.17
N ASP A 10 -11.26 -11.19 -3.33
CA ASP A 10 -10.27 -11.39 -2.24
C ASP A 10 -10.75 -12.31 -1.11
N LEU A 11 -11.64 -13.24 -1.44
CA LEU A 11 -12.16 -14.25 -0.52
C LEU A 11 -11.24 -15.47 -0.44
N ILE A 12 -10.51 -15.76 -1.51
CA ILE A 12 -9.49 -16.81 -1.54
C ILE A 12 -8.24 -16.31 -2.25
N ARG A 13 -7.08 -16.86 -1.90
CA ARG A 13 -5.83 -16.60 -2.61
C ARG A 13 -4.84 -17.73 -2.41
N ARG A 14 -3.79 -17.74 -3.23
CA ARG A 14 -2.64 -18.62 -3.05
C ARG A 14 -1.44 -17.84 -2.53
N ARG A 15 -0.83 -18.31 -1.44
CA ARG A 15 0.41 -17.77 -0.88
C ARG A 15 1.48 -18.86 -0.89
N GLY A 16 2.41 -18.78 -1.84
CA GLY A 16 3.34 -19.86 -2.11
C GLY A 16 2.60 -21.12 -2.58
N GLU A 17 2.80 -22.24 -1.90
CA GLU A 17 2.14 -23.51 -2.21
C GLU A 17 0.79 -23.71 -1.50
N ARG A 18 0.44 -22.82 -0.56
CA ARG A 18 -0.76 -22.98 0.27
C ARG A 18 -1.89 -22.08 -0.19
N TRP A 19 -3.09 -22.64 -0.16
CA TRP A 19 -4.32 -21.88 -0.33
C TRP A 19 -4.72 -21.21 0.97
N GLN A 20 -5.29 -20.01 0.84
CA GLN A 20 -5.86 -19.25 1.94
C GLN A 20 -7.27 -18.83 1.59
N TYR A 21 -8.10 -18.63 2.60
CA TYR A 21 -9.47 -18.14 2.48
C TYR A 21 -9.77 -17.12 3.58
N ARG A 22 -10.79 -16.29 3.35
CA ARG A 22 -11.44 -15.49 4.38
C ARG A 22 -12.77 -16.13 4.74
N TYR A 23 -13.13 -16.12 6.03
CA TYR A 23 -14.41 -16.64 6.49
C TYR A 23 -15.56 -15.62 6.40
N ALA A 24 -15.22 -14.34 6.21
CA ALA A 24 -16.11 -13.21 5.99
C ALA A 24 -15.36 -12.11 5.23
N VAL A 25 -16.08 -11.17 4.59
CA VAL A 25 -15.47 -10.01 3.92
C VAL A 25 -14.67 -9.19 4.94
N GLY A 26 -13.46 -8.77 4.59
CA GLY A 26 -12.57 -7.99 5.47
C GLY A 26 -11.84 -8.80 6.55
N ALA A 27 -12.23 -10.04 6.84
CA ALA A 27 -11.58 -10.87 7.86
C ALA A 27 -10.17 -11.35 7.46
N ASN A 28 -9.28 -11.58 8.43
CA ASN A 28 -7.94 -12.09 8.16
C ASN A 28 -7.96 -13.43 7.41
N PHE A 29 -6.93 -13.66 6.59
CA PHE A 29 -6.76 -14.91 5.85
C PHE A 29 -6.40 -16.07 6.76
N CYS A 30 -7.17 -17.16 6.64
CA CYS A 30 -6.87 -18.47 7.21
C CYS A 30 -6.22 -19.36 6.17
N PHE A 31 -5.34 -20.28 6.59
CA PHE A 31 -4.79 -21.29 5.69
C PHE A 31 -5.79 -22.43 5.49
N ALA A 32 -5.97 -22.82 4.22
CA ALA A 32 -6.73 -24.01 3.87
C ALA A 32 -5.82 -25.25 3.86
N ARG A 33 -6.41 -26.40 4.16
CA ARG A 33 -5.71 -27.70 4.04
C ARG A 33 -5.45 -28.07 2.58
N ASN A 34 -6.37 -27.72 1.69
CA ASN A 34 -6.30 -27.94 0.26
C ASN A 34 -7.09 -26.86 -0.49
N LYS A 35 -7.08 -26.91 -1.83
CA LYS A 35 -7.78 -25.96 -2.68
C LYS A 35 -9.30 -26.00 -2.48
N ASP A 36 -9.88 -27.19 -2.42
CA ASP A 36 -11.34 -27.37 -2.31
C ASP A 36 -11.89 -26.76 -1.03
N MET A 37 -11.16 -26.89 0.09
CA MET A 37 -11.50 -26.24 1.34
C MET A 37 -11.47 -24.72 1.21
N ALA A 38 -10.48 -24.15 0.52
CA ALA A 38 -10.43 -22.70 0.30
C ALA A 38 -11.65 -22.23 -0.50
N ILE A 39 -12.00 -22.93 -1.58
CA ILE A 39 -13.17 -22.62 -2.40
C ILE A 39 -14.46 -22.74 -1.57
N ALA A 40 -14.64 -23.83 -0.83
CA ALA A 40 -15.83 -24.04 0.00
C ALA A 40 -16.00 -22.94 1.05
N MET A 41 -14.91 -22.54 1.72
CA MET A 41 -14.95 -21.48 2.72
C MET A 41 -15.15 -20.10 2.09
N GLY A 42 -14.51 -19.82 0.94
CA GLY A 42 -14.73 -18.59 0.18
C GLY A 42 -16.17 -18.46 -0.31
N LEU A 43 -16.78 -19.55 -0.79
CA LEU A 43 -18.21 -19.60 -1.15
C LEU A 43 -19.10 -19.30 0.06
N ALA A 44 -18.76 -19.84 1.23
CA ALA A 44 -19.50 -19.56 2.45
C ALA A 44 -19.39 -18.08 2.85
N ALA A 45 -18.21 -17.47 2.71
CA ALA A 45 -18.01 -16.05 2.94
C ALA A 45 -18.79 -15.18 1.94
N TYR A 46 -18.76 -15.54 0.65
CA TYR A 46 -19.52 -14.87 -0.40
C TYR A 46 -21.02 -14.83 -0.08
N LYS A 47 -21.59 -15.97 0.33
CA LYS A 47 -23.03 -16.07 0.68
C LYS A 47 -23.42 -15.25 1.91
N LYS A 48 -22.46 -14.95 2.80
CA LYS A 48 -22.68 -14.16 4.02
C LYS A 48 -22.47 -12.66 3.81
N ALA A 49 -21.85 -12.27 2.70
CA ALA A 49 -21.52 -10.88 2.43
C ALA A 49 -22.81 -10.06 2.23
N LEU A 50 -22.81 -8.84 2.77
CA LEU A 50 -23.90 -7.91 2.56
C LEU A 50 -23.78 -7.27 1.16
N PRO A 51 -24.90 -6.79 0.58
CA PRO A 51 -24.88 -6.03 -0.67
C PRO A 51 -23.89 -4.86 -0.57
N GLY A 52 -22.95 -4.78 -1.51
CA GLY A 52 -21.93 -3.72 -1.57
C GLY A 52 -20.64 -3.99 -0.78
N GLU A 53 -20.55 -5.06 0.02
CA GLU A 53 -19.30 -5.41 0.70
C GLU A 53 -18.26 -6.05 -0.24
N LEU A 54 -18.73 -6.79 -1.23
CA LEU A 54 -17.88 -7.49 -2.19
C LEU A 54 -17.42 -6.53 -3.28
N LEU A 55 -16.18 -6.06 -3.13
CA LEU A 55 -15.50 -5.26 -4.14
C LEU A 55 -14.61 -6.15 -4.99
N THR A 56 -14.65 -5.97 -6.31
CA THR A 56 -13.68 -6.58 -7.23
C THR A 56 -12.28 -6.03 -6.98
N ARG A 57 -11.25 -6.63 -7.58
CA ARG A 57 -9.88 -6.10 -7.49
C ARG A 57 -9.78 -4.66 -7.96
N GLU A 58 -10.43 -4.32 -9.08
CA GLU A 58 -10.44 -2.98 -9.63
C GLU A 58 -11.14 -1.98 -8.70
N GLN A 59 -12.30 -2.35 -8.17
CA GLN A 59 -13.04 -1.50 -7.23
C GLN A 59 -12.27 -1.28 -5.92
N ARG A 60 -11.56 -2.31 -5.42
CA ARG A 60 -10.67 -2.15 -4.25
C ARG A 60 -9.51 -1.23 -4.56
N PHE A 61 -8.93 -1.32 -5.75
CA PHE A 61 -7.85 -0.43 -6.19
C PHE A 61 -8.33 1.02 -6.28
N GLU A 62 -9.48 1.24 -6.93
CA GLU A 62 -10.08 2.57 -7.04
C GLU A 62 -10.40 3.17 -5.68
N ARG A 63 -11.02 2.38 -4.79
CA ARG A 63 -11.28 2.82 -3.41
C ARG A 63 -9.99 3.16 -2.66
N ALA A 64 -8.94 2.35 -2.79
CA ALA A 64 -7.66 2.64 -2.17
C ALA A 64 -7.03 3.93 -2.71
N ASN A 65 -7.16 4.20 -4.01
CA ASN A 65 -6.72 5.46 -4.60
C ASN A 65 -7.52 6.64 -4.04
N GLN A 66 -8.84 6.54 -3.97
CA GLN A 66 -9.71 7.59 -3.41
C GLN A 66 -9.42 7.85 -1.93
N ASP A 67 -9.23 6.79 -1.14
CA ASP A 67 -8.86 6.89 0.27
C ASP A 67 -7.49 7.57 0.44
N GLU A 68 -6.52 7.25 -0.44
CA GLU A 68 -5.19 7.88 -0.42
C GLU A 68 -5.25 9.35 -0.82
N ILE A 69 -5.97 9.69 -1.90
CA ILE A 69 -6.17 11.07 -2.35
C ILE A 69 -6.89 11.88 -1.26
N SER A 70 -7.91 11.30 -0.61
CA SER A 70 -8.61 11.94 0.49
C SER A 70 -7.68 12.23 1.67
N ALA A 71 -6.84 11.26 2.05
CA ALA A 71 -5.83 11.45 3.09
C ALA A 71 -4.79 12.53 2.72
N SER A 72 -4.34 12.53 1.47
CA SER A 72 -3.43 13.55 0.93
C SER A 72 -4.08 14.93 0.90
N SER A 73 -5.38 15.02 0.56
CA SER A 73 -6.15 16.26 0.58
C SER A 73 -6.33 16.80 2.00
N MET A 74 -6.60 15.94 2.99
CA MET A 74 -6.61 16.38 4.40
C MET A 74 -5.25 16.90 4.85
N ARG A 75 -4.15 16.32 4.35
CA ARG A 75 -2.78 16.68 4.75
C ARG A 75 -2.26 17.94 4.05
N TRP A 76 -2.49 18.07 2.75
CA TRP A 76 -1.88 19.08 1.88
C TRP A 76 -2.89 19.99 1.19
N GLY A 77 -4.19 19.79 1.45
CA GLY A 77 -5.32 20.54 0.90
C GLY A 77 -5.16 22.05 0.95
N HIS A 78 -4.61 22.54 2.06
CA HIS A 78 -4.42 23.95 2.34
C HIS A 78 -3.21 24.59 1.65
N LEU A 79 -2.33 23.80 1.02
CA LEU A 79 -1.12 24.31 0.37
C LEU A 79 -1.41 24.68 -1.09
N PRO A 80 -0.86 25.80 -1.60
CA PRO A 80 -0.90 26.13 -3.01
C PRO A 80 0.00 25.19 -3.82
N MET A 81 -0.24 25.11 -5.13
CA MET A 81 0.52 24.22 -6.01
C MET A 81 2.03 24.48 -6.00
N SER A 82 2.46 25.74 -5.88
CA SER A 82 3.88 26.13 -5.75
C SER A 82 4.56 25.44 -4.57
N ASP A 83 3.90 25.43 -3.41
CA ASP A 83 4.45 24.91 -2.17
C ASP A 83 4.50 23.38 -2.20
N LEU A 84 3.56 22.74 -2.92
CA LEU A 84 3.59 21.30 -3.16
C LEU A 84 4.76 20.89 -4.05
N MET A 85 5.03 21.64 -5.12
CA MET A 85 6.18 21.39 -5.99
C MET A 85 7.50 21.59 -5.25
N GLU A 86 7.62 22.64 -4.44
CA GLU A 86 8.81 22.89 -3.62
C GLU A 86 9.03 21.77 -2.58
N MET A 87 7.95 21.32 -1.93
CA MET A 87 7.99 20.19 -1.00
C MET A 87 8.44 18.90 -1.69
N LEU A 88 7.96 18.66 -2.91
CA LEU A 88 8.35 17.50 -3.71
C LEU A 88 9.85 17.50 -4.05
N GLU A 89 10.38 18.64 -4.43
CA GLU A 89 11.81 18.83 -4.73
C GLU A 89 12.67 18.59 -3.49
N LYS A 90 12.29 19.19 -2.35
CA LYS A 90 12.97 19.00 -1.05
C LYS A 90 13.04 17.53 -0.64
N MET A 91 11.93 16.80 -0.74
CA MET A 91 11.90 15.37 -0.43
C MET A 91 12.81 14.55 -1.35
N GLY A 92 12.97 14.93 -2.61
CA GLY A 92 13.93 14.31 -3.53
C GLY A 92 15.39 14.53 -3.11
N GLY A 93 15.71 15.73 -2.63
CA GLY A 93 17.01 16.06 -2.04
C GLY A 93 17.31 15.28 -0.75
N ASP A 94 16.30 15.12 0.12
CA ASP A 94 16.42 14.41 1.38
C ASP A 94 16.67 12.91 1.19
N ILE A 95 15.96 12.26 0.26
CA ILE A 95 16.17 10.85 -0.08
C ILE A 95 17.60 10.61 -0.56
N SER A 96 18.10 11.48 -1.46
CA SER A 96 19.46 11.41 -1.99
C SER A 96 20.49 11.56 -0.86
N SER A 97 20.26 12.53 0.04
CA SER A 97 21.13 12.79 1.20
C SER A 97 21.15 11.64 2.21
N LEU A 98 20.01 11.04 2.52
CA LEU A 98 19.88 9.88 3.40
C LEU A 98 20.56 8.63 2.81
N HIS A 99 20.44 8.42 1.50
CA HIS A 99 21.12 7.34 0.81
C HIS A 99 22.65 7.52 0.88
N HIS A 100 23.16 8.74 0.66
CA HIS A 100 24.58 9.04 0.81
C HIS A 100 25.08 8.91 2.26
N ALA A 101 24.28 9.27 3.27
CA ALA A 101 24.61 9.05 4.67
C ALA A 101 24.72 7.55 5.00
N SER A 102 23.77 6.73 4.54
CA SER A 102 23.83 5.26 4.73
C SER A 102 25.03 4.61 4.04
N LEU A 103 25.51 5.14 2.91
CA LEU A 103 26.69 4.63 2.22
C LEU A 103 27.99 5.01 2.94
N ARG A 104 28.08 6.23 3.48
CA ARG A 104 29.25 6.70 4.24
C ARG A 104 29.43 5.94 5.56
N GLU A 105 28.34 5.53 6.21
CA GLU A 105 28.39 4.71 7.42
C GLU A 105 28.88 3.26 7.21
N PHE A 106 28.97 2.79 5.96
CA PHE A 106 29.48 1.45 5.64
C PHE A 106 30.99 1.42 5.35
N ASN A 107 31.62 2.59 5.20
CA ASN A 107 33.05 2.69 4.92
C ASN A 107 33.83 2.98 6.22
N GLU A 108 34.57 1.96 6.66
CA GLU A 108 35.82 2.09 7.43
C GLU A 108 35.76 2.75 8.83
N ASN A 109 34.92 2.20 9.72
CA ASN A 109 35.31 1.82 11.09
C ASN A 109 34.08 1.28 11.78
N GLY A 110 34.16 0.09 12.39
CA GLY A 110 33.03 -0.64 13.00
C GLY A 110 32.30 0.11 14.13
N GLY A 111 31.53 1.14 13.80
CA GLY A 111 30.76 1.99 14.70
C GLY A 111 29.26 1.82 14.50
N ARG A 112 28.58 1.43 15.59
CA ARG A 112 27.12 1.43 15.86
C ARG A 112 26.17 1.23 14.67
N ARG A 113 25.77 -0.04 14.49
CA ARG A 113 24.77 -0.59 13.56
C ARG A 113 23.35 0.03 13.65
N THR A 114 23.08 0.95 14.57
CA THR A 114 21.76 1.58 14.76
C THR A 114 21.51 2.77 13.83
N ALA A 115 22.54 3.54 13.45
CA ALA A 115 22.36 4.75 12.65
C ALA A 115 21.98 4.45 11.18
N SER A 116 22.54 3.40 10.57
CA SER A 116 22.25 3.07 9.16
C SER A 116 20.88 2.44 8.97
N ALA A 117 20.38 1.71 9.99
CA ALA A 117 19.03 1.19 10.00
C ALA A 117 17.99 2.32 10.08
N VAL A 118 18.23 3.33 10.92
CA VAL A 118 17.39 4.53 11.05
C VAL A 118 17.42 5.36 9.77
N SER A 119 18.60 5.59 9.18
CA SER A 119 18.75 6.33 7.91
C SER A 119 18.05 5.64 6.74
N ARG A 120 18.09 4.30 6.67
CA ARG A 120 17.35 3.52 5.65
C ARG A 120 15.84 3.53 5.86
N GLN A 121 15.39 3.51 7.11
CA GLN A 121 13.96 3.64 7.43
C GLN A 121 13.45 5.05 7.06
N GLY A 122 14.19 6.10 7.43
CA GLY A 122 13.87 7.47 7.04
C GLY A 122 13.80 7.64 5.52
N ALA A 123 14.76 7.08 4.77
CA ALA A 123 14.72 7.14 3.30
C ALA A 123 13.48 6.45 2.69
N ARG A 124 13.00 5.36 3.30
CA ARG A 124 11.78 4.67 2.87
C ARG A 124 10.53 5.49 3.18
N GLU A 125 10.42 6.01 4.40
CA GLU A 125 9.28 6.85 4.81
C GLU A 125 9.18 8.12 3.97
N THR A 126 10.31 8.80 3.73
CA THR A 126 10.36 9.97 2.83
C THR A 126 10.04 9.58 1.38
N GLY A 127 10.51 8.42 0.92
CA GLY A 127 10.18 7.88 -0.40
C GLY A 127 8.68 7.63 -0.59
N GLU A 128 8.03 7.00 0.39
CA GLU A 128 6.58 6.78 0.38
C GLU A 128 5.81 8.10 0.41
N MET A 129 6.25 9.07 1.22
CA MET A 129 5.62 10.39 1.29
C MET A 129 5.77 11.14 -0.04
N ARG A 130 6.94 11.07 -0.67
CA ARG A 130 7.21 11.66 -1.98
C ARG A 130 6.28 11.08 -3.05
N MET A 131 6.12 9.75 -3.11
CA MET A 131 5.21 9.11 -4.09
C MET A 131 3.75 9.52 -3.89
N LYS A 132 3.29 9.65 -2.63
CA LYS A 132 1.93 10.13 -2.33
C LYS A 132 1.74 11.59 -2.75
N LEU A 133 2.76 12.43 -2.55
CA LEU A 133 2.75 13.82 -2.97
C LEU A 133 2.72 13.95 -4.49
N GLU A 134 3.52 13.16 -5.22
CA GLU A 134 3.49 13.10 -6.69
C GLU A 134 2.08 12.77 -7.21
N ARG A 135 1.47 11.70 -6.69
CA ARG A 135 0.11 11.29 -7.09
C ARG A 135 -0.94 12.36 -6.77
N TYR A 136 -0.81 13.04 -5.62
CA TYR A 136 -1.74 14.11 -5.25
C TYR A 136 -1.61 15.36 -6.13
N ILE A 137 -0.37 15.73 -6.51
CA ILE A 137 -0.12 16.82 -7.45
C ILE A 137 -0.71 16.49 -8.82
N GLU A 138 -0.45 15.28 -9.33
CA GLU A 138 -1.03 14.82 -10.60
C GLU A 138 -2.57 14.83 -10.56
N TRP A 139 -3.16 14.36 -9.47
CA TRP A 139 -4.61 14.40 -9.27
C TRP A 139 -5.16 15.84 -9.33
N ARG A 140 -4.56 16.80 -8.61
CA ARG A 140 -4.99 18.20 -8.65
C ARG A 140 -4.87 18.83 -10.04
N CYS A 141 -3.77 18.56 -10.75
CA CYS A 141 -3.57 19.09 -12.10
C CYS A 141 -4.57 18.53 -13.12
N ASN A 142 -5.17 17.37 -12.85
CA ASN A 142 -6.17 16.75 -13.72
C ASN A 142 -7.62 17.10 -13.32
N ASP A 143 -7.83 17.64 -12.11
CA ASP A 143 -9.15 18.05 -11.59
C ASP A 143 -9.41 19.57 -11.76
N ASP A 144 -8.36 20.37 -11.99
CA ASP A 144 -8.40 21.78 -12.42
C ASP A 144 -8.64 21.93 -13.94
#